data_AF-A0A485B940-F1
#
_entry.id   AF-A0A485B940-F1
#
_cell.length_a   1.000
_cell.length_b   1.000
_cell.length_c   1.000
_cell.angle_alpha   90.00
_cell.angle_beta   90.00
_cell.angle_gamma   90.00
#
_symmetry.space_group_name_H-M   'P 1'
#
loop_
_entity.id
_entity.type
_entity.pdbx_description
1 polymer ?
#
loop_
_entity_poly.entity_id
_entity_poly.type
_entity_poly.pdbx_seq_one_letter_code
_entity_poly.pdbx_strand_id
1 'polypeptide(L)'
;MAPLFAGRAQMSLRGDNSSCHFMVVGDKSSITMNGVVTGTGADDDGGGLRSPSFIFSSTGTGSSNVIAAGCNFFGFVKSLHNEKNTLLKVIRSCLGCPDEVNTGLSKSVNGRGCIDSQSGVLSSGVGSVFSTTLGNISPGLYGDHIFRTLLIEGRVNSTGASVLFRVPLVFKYESTYVDMVIIASEAKNYGSRIDIDGGSNGASVQIKSDTEGKQLNVSVTSIDGLDRHLTATLLWD
;
A
#
# COMPACT_ATOMS: atom_id res chain seq x y z
N MET A 1 13.63 14.48 32.01
CA MET A 1 14.36 13.49 31.21
C MET A 1 14.16 13.85 29.75
N ALA A 2 15.17 14.44 29.09
CA ALA A 2 15.12 14.71 27.67
C ALA A 2 15.49 13.41 26.92
N PRO A 3 14.76 13.01 25.86
CA PRO A 3 15.22 11.89 25.04
C PRO A 3 16.48 12.31 24.28
N LEU A 4 17.60 11.67 24.63
CA LEU A 4 18.85 11.76 23.89
C LEU A 4 18.68 10.98 22.59
N PHE A 5 18.52 11.68 21.45
CA PHE A 5 18.64 11.06 20.14
C PHE A 5 20.11 10.74 19.87
N ALA A 6 20.52 9.49 20.14
CA ALA A 6 21.79 8.94 19.68
C ALA A 6 21.65 8.52 18.20
N GLY A 7 21.61 9.50 17.30
CA GLY A 7 21.72 9.28 15.86
C GLY A 7 23.00 9.94 15.35
N ARG A 8 23.89 9.18 14.70
CA ARG A 8 24.95 9.78 13.87
C ARG A 8 24.26 10.61 12.79
N ALA A 9 24.41 11.93 12.82
CA ALA A 9 24.03 12.78 11.71
C ALA A 9 24.96 12.47 10.53
N GLN A 10 24.48 11.67 9.58
CA GLN A 10 25.21 11.43 8.33
C GLN A 10 24.99 12.64 7.43
N MET A 11 26.04 13.44 7.25
CA MET A 11 26.06 14.52 6.27
C MET A 11 26.11 13.89 4.87
N SER A 12 25.05 14.09 4.09
CA SER A 12 24.90 13.54 2.75
C SER A 12 24.72 14.68 1.76
N LEU A 13 25.43 14.59 0.62
CA LEU A 13 25.45 15.60 -0.43
C LEU A 13 24.18 15.49 -1.30
N ARG A 14 23.74 16.63 -1.84
CA ARG A 14 22.61 16.77 -2.76
C ARG A 14 22.62 15.69 -3.84
N GLY A 15 21.50 14.99 -3.99
CA GLY A 15 21.26 14.10 -5.12
C GLY A 15 21.66 12.63 -4.91
N ASP A 16 22.24 12.26 -3.78
CA ASP A 16 22.38 10.85 -3.46
C ASP A 16 21.01 10.23 -3.11
N ASN A 17 20.83 8.94 -3.42
CA ASN A 17 19.62 8.20 -3.08
C ASN A 17 19.58 7.83 -1.57
N SER A 18 20.19 8.61 -0.68
CA SER A 18 20.30 8.28 0.75
C SER A 18 20.14 9.49 1.69
N SER A 19 20.13 10.72 1.18
CA SER A 19 19.91 11.96 1.92
C SER A 19 18.51 11.98 2.55
N CYS A 20 18.45 11.79 3.87
CA CYS A 20 17.19 11.80 4.63
C CYS A 20 17.34 12.45 6.00
N HIS A 21 16.22 12.87 6.61
CA HIS A 21 16.21 13.32 8.00
C HIS A 21 16.38 12.16 8.98
N PHE A 22 15.72 11.02 8.71
CA PHE A 22 15.74 9.84 9.56
C PHE A 22 16.06 8.60 8.74
N MET A 23 17.04 7.84 9.20
CA MET A 23 17.47 6.60 8.56
C MET A 23 17.18 5.41 9.48
N VAL A 24 16.54 4.39 8.94
CA VAL A 24 16.27 3.12 9.64
C VAL A 24 17.04 2.01 8.94
N VAL A 25 17.90 1.30 9.68
CA VAL A 25 18.86 0.34 9.13
C VAL A 25 18.68 -1.03 9.78
N GLY A 26 18.53 -2.08 8.97
CA GLY A 26 18.53 -3.47 9.42
C GLY A 26 17.15 -4.13 9.54
N ASP A 27 17.14 -5.36 10.03
CA ASP A 27 15.93 -6.15 10.22
C ASP A 27 15.28 -5.82 11.57
N LYS A 28 13.96 -5.65 11.58
CA LYS A 28 13.13 -5.32 12.76
C LYS A 28 13.54 -4.02 13.48
N SER A 29 14.31 -3.17 12.81
CA SER A 29 14.63 -1.83 13.30
C SER A 29 13.40 -0.95 13.31
N SER A 30 13.27 -0.08 14.32
CA SER A 30 12.10 0.77 14.49
C SER A 30 12.46 2.18 14.92
N ILE A 31 11.72 3.17 14.40
CA ILE A 31 11.72 4.53 14.92
C ILE A 31 10.28 4.92 15.29
N THR A 32 10.11 5.53 16.47
CA THR A 32 8.84 6.10 16.92
C THR A 32 9.04 7.58 17.24
N MET A 33 8.21 8.45 16.68
CA MET A 33 8.33 9.89 16.81
C MET A 33 6.98 10.53 17.16
N ASN A 34 7.02 11.52 18.03
CA ASN A 34 5.88 12.36 18.36
C ASN A 34 6.33 13.80 18.52
N GLY A 35 5.63 14.75 17.89
CA GLY A 35 5.97 16.18 18.00
C GLY A 35 7.31 16.58 17.39
N VAL A 36 7.90 15.74 16.53
CA VAL A 36 9.19 16.04 15.89
C VAL A 36 8.97 16.97 14.71
N VAL A 37 9.78 18.02 14.63
CA VAL A 37 9.74 19.01 13.54
C VAL A 37 10.99 18.85 12.69
N THR A 38 10.82 18.57 11.40
CA THR A 38 11.85 18.73 10.38
C THR A 38 11.69 20.08 9.69
N GLY A 39 12.76 20.53 9.05
CA GLY A 39 12.78 21.77 8.28
C GLY A 39 13.68 21.63 7.06
N THR A 40 13.64 22.63 6.18
CA THR A 40 14.60 22.75 5.10
C THR A 40 16.03 22.82 5.65
N GLY A 41 17.00 22.35 4.88
CA GLY A 41 18.42 22.42 5.24
C GLY A 41 18.93 23.85 5.37
N ALA A 42 20.18 24.02 5.81
CA ALA A 42 20.83 25.32 5.83
C ALA A 42 20.85 25.95 4.42
N ASP A 43 20.45 27.23 4.33
CA ASP A 43 20.44 28.10 3.12
C ASP A 43 19.25 27.93 2.13
N ASP A 44 18.01 27.71 2.57
CA ASP A 44 16.87 27.44 1.66
C ASP A 44 15.67 28.42 1.75
N ASP A 45 15.91 29.68 1.38
CA ASP A 45 14.92 30.59 0.76
C ASP A 45 14.51 30.16 -0.68
N GLY A 46 14.75 28.90 -1.02
CA GLY A 46 14.47 28.27 -2.32
C GLY A 46 15.69 28.05 -3.22
N GLY A 47 16.89 28.44 -2.79
CA GLY A 47 18.11 28.41 -3.63
C GLY A 47 19.27 27.50 -3.18
N GLY A 48 19.21 26.85 -2.01
CA GLY A 48 20.32 26.16 -1.38
C GLY A 48 20.56 24.71 -1.80
N LEU A 49 21.76 24.21 -1.46
CA LEU A 49 22.29 22.90 -1.86
C LEU A 49 22.12 21.79 -0.80
N ARG A 50 21.40 22.02 0.30
CA ARG A 50 21.52 21.19 1.53
C ARG A 50 20.21 20.66 2.14
N SER A 51 19.08 20.76 1.47
CA SER A 51 17.84 20.08 1.91
C SER A 51 17.88 18.56 1.65
N PRO A 52 17.45 17.70 2.61
CA PRO A 52 17.36 16.26 2.40
C PRO A 52 16.41 15.90 1.25
N SER A 53 16.74 14.84 0.51
CA SER A 53 15.84 14.33 -0.53
C SER A 53 14.57 13.73 0.07
N PHE A 54 14.69 13.12 1.26
CA PHE A 54 13.63 12.36 1.92
C PHE A 54 13.46 12.71 3.40
N ILE A 55 12.28 12.44 3.97
CA ILE A 55 12.13 12.46 5.44
C ILE A 55 12.68 11.15 6.01
N PHE A 56 12.25 10.03 5.44
CA PHE A 56 12.65 8.69 5.86
C PHE A 56 13.44 7.98 4.77
N SER A 57 14.51 7.28 5.15
CA SER A 57 15.10 6.24 4.32
C SER A 57 15.27 4.95 5.10
N SER A 58 14.91 3.83 4.47
CA SER A 58 15.09 2.50 5.04
C SER A 58 16.09 1.70 4.18
N THR A 59 17.01 0.98 4.83
CA THR A 59 18.03 0.15 4.16
C THR A 59 18.40 -1.07 5.01
N GLY A 60 19.18 -1.99 4.43
CA GLY A 60 19.57 -3.26 5.05
C GLY A 60 18.67 -4.41 4.58
N THR A 61 18.68 -5.52 5.33
CA THR A 61 17.86 -6.71 5.05
C THR A 61 16.64 -6.75 5.98
N GLY A 62 15.58 -7.44 5.56
CA GLY A 62 14.36 -7.61 6.37
C GLY A 62 13.42 -6.42 6.37
N SER A 63 12.53 -6.35 7.37
CA SER A 63 11.47 -5.32 7.47
C SER A 63 11.72 -4.37 8.64
N SER A 64 11.57 -3.08 8.40
CA SER A 64 11.73 -2.01 9.40
C SER A 64 10.40 -1.28 9.66
N ASN A 65 10.30 -0.56 10.78
CA ASN A 65 9.08 0.11 11.22
C ASN A 65 9.30 1.63 11.45
N VAL A 66 8.35 2.45 10.99
CA VAL A 66 8.25 3.88 11.32
C VAL A 66 6.87 4.17 11.88
N ILE A 67 6.82 4.70 13.11
CA ILE A 67 5.59 5.19 13.73
C ILE A 67 5.79 6.69 13.97
N ALA A 68 4.91 7.53 13.45
CA ALA A 68 4.97 8.97 13.64
C ALA A 68 3.59 9.56 13.87
N ALA A 69 3.45 10.41 14.88
CA ALA A 69 2.19 11.09 15.16
C ALA A 69 2.43 12.55 15.56
N GLY A 70 1.66 13.49 15.01
CA GLY A 70 1.75 14.90 15.40
C GLY A 70 3.10 15.55 15.07
N CYS A 71 3.82 15.03 14.08
CA CYS A 71 5.09 15.60 13.63
C CYS A 71 4.86 16.69 12.57
N ASN A 72 5.90 17.46 12.27
CA ASN A 72 5.94 18.35 11.12
C ASN A 72 7.04 17.86 10.18
N PHE A 73 6.67 17.34 9.01
CA PHE A 73 7.53 16.71 8.02
C PHE A 73 7.74 17.55 6.75
N PHE A 74 7.87 18.87 6.90
CA PHE A 74 8.34 19.73 5.80
C PHE A 74 9.86 19.63 5.57
N GLY A 75 10.31 20.08 4.40
CA GLY A 75 11.74 20.27 4.10
C GLY A 75 12.43 19.19 3.27
N PHE A 76 11.70 18.20 2.77
CA PHE A 76 12.21 17.24 1.78
C PHE A 76 11.98 17.73 0.35
N VAL A 77 12.85 17.33 -0.60
CA VAL A 77 12.76 17.78 -2.02
C VAL A 77 12.30 16.72 -3.02
N LYS A 78 12.25 15.43 -2.65
CA LYS A 78 11.79 14.35 -3.56
C LYS A 78 10.51 13.69 -3.08
N SER A 79 10.55 12.99 -1.95
CA SER A 79 9.40 12.29 -1.39
C SER A 79 9.55 12.12 0.11
N LEU A 80 8.47 11.75 0.78
CA LEU A 80 8.48 11.42 2.20
C LEU A 80 9.38 10.21 2.51
N HIS A 81 9.42 9.21 1.61
CA HIS A 81 10.06 7.92 1.83
C HIS A 81 11.01 7.50 0.70
N ASN A 82 12.14 6.92 1.10
CA ASN A 82 13.06 6.20 0.23
C ASN A 82 13.31 4.78 0.79
N GLU A 83 12.55 3.83 0.26
CA GLU A 83 12.48 2.46 0.76
C GLU A 83 13.39 1.54 -0.04
N LYS A 84 14.57 1.21 0.51
CA LYS A 84 15.48 0.20 -0.08
C LYS A 84 15.27 -1.19 0.52
N ASN A 85 14.45 -1.28 1.55
CA ASN A 85 13.88 -2.49 2.13
C ASN A 85 12.43 -2.20 2.56
N THR A 86 11.67 -3.24 2.92
CA THR A 86 10.27 -3.10 3.34
C THR A 86 10.14 -2.21 4.58
N LEU A 87 9.32 -1.16 4.48
CA LEU A 87 9.03 -0.24 5.58
C LEU A 87 7.55 -0.30 5.99
N LEU A 88 7.29 -0.81 7.20
CA LEU A 88 5.97 -0.75 7.82
C LEU A 88 5.77 0.63 8.45
N LYS A 89 4.65 1.28 8.15
CA LYS A 89 4.41 2.69 8.41
C LYS A 89 3.08 2.88 9.13
N VAL A 90 3.12 3.65 10.22
CA VAL A 90 1.96 4.19 10.91
C VAL A 90 2.23 5.68 11.13
N ILE A 91 1.89 6.49 10.14
CA ILE A 91 2.11 7.94 10.12
C ILE A 91 0.75 8.63 10.11
N ARG A 92 0.45 9.38 11.17
CA ARG A 92 -0.87 10.00 11.36
C ARG A 92 -0.75 11.43 11.86
N SER A 93 -1.55 12.32 11.29
CA SER A 93 -1.66 13.71 11.71
C SER A 93 -0.30 14.43 11.70
N CYS A 94 0.53 14.15 10.69
CA CYS A 94 1.81 14.81 10.50
C CYS A 94 1.70 15.89 9.43
N LEU A 95 2.06 17.13 9.73
CA LEU A 95 2.04 18.22 8.75
C LEU A 95 3.06 17.96 7.63
N GLY A 96 2.72 18.30 6.38
CA GLY A 96 3.59 18.07 5.21
C GLY A 96 3.60 16.62 4.71
N CYS A 97 2.72 15.76 5.23
CA CYS A 97 2.69 14.34 4.97
C CYS A 97 1.24 13.81 4.98
N PRO A 98 0.79 13.04 3.97
CA PRO A 98 -0.48 12.32 4.05
C PRO A 98 -0.47 11.28 5.17
N ASP A 99 -1.65 10.96 5.72
CA ASP A 99 -1.79 9.85 6.66
C ASP A 99 -1.51 8.52 5.93
N GLU A 100 -0.53 7.76 6.42
CA GLU A 100 -0.14 6.47 5.86
C GLU A 100 -0.15 5.39 6.94
N VAL A 101 -0.98 4.36 6.73
CA VAL A 101 -0.99 3.16 7.59
C VAL A 101 -1.00 1.96 6.68
N ASN A 102 0.16 1.34 6.44
CA ASN A 102 0.29 0.20 5.54
C ASN A 102 0.41 -1.15 6.29
N THR A 103 0.33 -1.11 7.62
CA THR A 103 0.42 -2.26 8.52
C THR A 103 -0.73 -2.27 9.54
N GLY A 104 -1.00 -3.43 10.13
CA GLY A 104 -2.12 -3.63 11.05
C GLY A 104 -3.46 -3.89 10.35
N LEU A 105 -4.51 -4.08 11.14
CA LEU A 105 -5.85 -4.48 10.67
C LEU A 105 -6.66 -3.34 10.04
N SER A 106 -6.35 -2.09 10.38
CA SER A 106 -6.97 -0.91 9.78
C SER A 106 -5.90 -0.05 9.12
N LYS A 107 -5.92 -0.05 7.79
CA LYS A 107 -4.93 0.60 6.94
C LYS A 107 -5.52 1.81 6.22
N SER A 108 -4.64 2.69 5.75
CA SER A 108 -4.96 3.76 4.82
C SER A 108 -3.94 3.70 3.70
N VAL A 109 -4.42 3.50 2.47
CA VAL A 109 -3.60 3.45 1.26
C VAL A 109 -4.15 4.45 0.25
N ASN A 110 -3.29 5.33 -0.25
CA ASN A 110 -3.66 6.42 -1.16
C ASN A 110 -4.80 7.29 -0.62
N GLY A 111 -4.82 7.53 0.69
CA GLY A 111 -5.86 8.32 1.37
C GLY A 111 -7.22 7.62 1.53
N ARG A 112 -7.32 6.32 1.21
CA ARG A 112 -8.54 5.51 1.40
C ARG A 112 -8.35 4.52 2.53
N GLY A 113 -9.34 4.46 3.42
CA GLY A 113 -9.42 3.42 4.44
C GLY A 113 -9.56 2.05 3.78
N CYS A 114 -8.70 1.11 4.15
CA CYS A 114 -8.74 -0.26 3.65
C CYS A 114 -8.39 -1.24 4.76
N ILE A 115 -8.71 -2.51 4.55
CA ILE A 115 -8.31 -3.60 5.41
C ILE A 115 -6.91 -4.08 5.01
N ASP A 116 -6.73 -4.31 3.71
CA ASP A 116 -5.44 -4.69 3.16
C ASP A 116 -5.27 -4.24 1.72
N SER A 117 -4.02 -4.16 1.27
CA SER A 117 -3.65 -3.81 -0.09
C SER A 117 -2.34 -4.46 -0.47
N GLN A 118 -2.28 -4.99 -1.69
CA GLN A 118 -1.08 -5.61 -2.24
C GLN A 118 -0.88 -5.19 -3.69
N SER A 119 0.35 -4.88 -4.05
CA SER A 119 0.74 -4.45 -5.40
C SER A 119 1.73 -5.42 -6.01
N GLY A 120 1.69 -5.54 -7.33
CA GLY A 120 2.65 -6.36 -8.06
C GLY A 120 2.55 -6.16 -9.57
N VAL A 121 3.17 -7.09 -10.28
CA VAL A 121 3.24 -7.06 -11.75
C VAL A 121 2.54 -8.29 -12.29
N LEU A 122 1.57 -8.08 -13.17
CA LEU A 122 1.13 -9.10 -14.11
C LEU A 122 2.10 -9.07 -15.30
N SER A 123 2.88 -10.14 -15.46
CA SER A 123 3.83 -10.26 -16.55
C SER A 123 3.15 -10.32 -17.92
N SER A 124 3.87 -9.96 -18.97
CA SER A 124 3.42 -10.16 -20.35
C SER A 124 3.25 -11.66 -20.66
N GLY A 125 2.44 -11.97 -21.67
CA GLY A 125 2.10 -13.33 -22.08
C GLY A 125 0.66 -13.73 -21.72
N VAL A 126 -0.03 -14.34 -22.68
CA VAL A 126 -1.39 -14.85 -22.49
C VAL A 126 -1.34 -15.97 -21.44
N GLY A 127 -2.25 -15.93 -20.48
CA GLY A 127 -2.29 -16.88 -19.36
C GLY A 127 -1.34 -16.56 -18.21
N SER A 128 -0.52 -15.50 -18.30
CA SER A 128 0.24 -14.98 -17.14
C SER A 128 -0.71 -14.62 -16.01
N VAL A 129 -0.28 -14.84 -14.76
CA VAL A 129 -1.13 -14.63 -13.58
C VAL A 129 -0.41 -13.75 -12.56
N PHE A 130 -1.08 -12.70 -12.10
CA PHE A 130 -0.77 -12.00 -10.86
C PHE A 130 -1.65 -12.56 -9.77
N SER A 131 -1.07 -13.15 -8.72
CA SER A 131 -1.82 -13.67 -7.56
C SER A 131 -1.40 -12.96 -6.30
N THR A 132 -2.37 -12.62 -5.47
CA THR A 132 -2.14 -12.01 -4.16
C THR A 132 -3.20 -12.44 -3.16
N THR A 133 -2.88 -12.23 -1.88
CA THR A 133 -3.76 -12.53 -0.76
C THR A 133 -3.91 -11.27 0.07
N LEU A 134 -5.15 -10.87 0.30
CA LEU A 134 -5.51 -9.71 1.11
C LEU A 134 -6.07 -10.21 2.44
N GLY A 135 -5.58 -9.66 3.56
CA GLY A 135 -6.20 -9.89 4.85
C GLY A 135 -7.63 -9.37 4.89
N ASN A 136 -8.51 -10.10 5.56
CA ASN A 136 -9.87 -9.70 5.90
C ASN A 136 -10.06 -9.84 7.42
N ILE A 137 -11.02 -9.07 7.96
CA ILE A 137 -11.38 -9.14 9.37
C ILE A 137 -12.70 -9.89 9.47
N SER A 138 -12.64 -11.08 10.06
CA SER A 138 -13.80 -11.88 10.42
C SER A 138 -14.48 -11.33 11.69
N PRO A 139 -15.81 -11.45 11.81
CA PRO A 139 -16.51 -11.10 13.04
C PRO A 139 -16.18 -12.12 14.14
N GLY A 140 -16.43 -11.74 15.39
CA GLY A 140 -16.27 -12.64 16.54
C GLY A 140 -17.44 -13.61 16.73
N LEU A 141 -18.57 -13.39 16.04
CA LEU A 141 -19.81 -14.17 16.14
C LEU A 141 -20.25 -14.63 14.74
N TYR A 142 -20.83 -15.82 14.66
CA TYR A 142 -21.46 -16.33 13.44
C TYR A 142 -22.82 -15.63 13.20
N GLY A 143 -23.28 -15.61 11.95
CA GLY A 143 -24.55 -15.01 11.54
C GLY A 143 -24.44 -13.56 11.07
N ASP A 144 -23.31 -12.90 11.31
CA ASP A 144 -23.06 -11.55 10.80
C ASP A 144 -22.64 -11.60 9.32
N HIS A 145 -23.28 -10.76 8.51
CA HIS A 145 -22.86 -10.49 7.15
C HIS A 145 -21.89 -9.30 7.14
N ILE A 146 -20.77 -9.49 6.45
CA ILE A 146 -19.78 -8.44 6.26
C ILE A 146 -19.71 -8.06 4.80
N PHE A 147 -19.99 -6.78 4.52
CA PHE A 147 -19.81 -6.20 3.20
C PHE A 147 -18.39 -5.66 3.04
N ARG A 148 -17.82 -5.87 1.87
CA ARG A 148 -16.50 -5.36 1.46
C ARG A 148 -16.55 -4.97 -0.01
N THR A 149 -15.56 -4.20 -0.43
CA THR A 149 -15.33 -3.94 -1.84
C THR A 149 -13.91 -4.36 -2.21
N LEU A 150 -13.76 -5.19 -3.25
CA LEU A 150 -12.48 -5.38 -3.92
C LEU A 150 -12.30 -4.29 -4.98
N LEU A 151 -11.18 -3.58 -4.89
CA LEU A 151 -10.72 -2.61 -5.86
C LEU A 151 -9.42 -3.12 -6.50
N ILE A 152 -9.38 -3.22 -7.82
CA ILE A 152 -8.15 -3.48 -8.56
C ILE A 152 -7.86 -2.28 -9.45
N GLU A 153 -6.70 -1.68 -9.23
CA GLU A 153 -6.24 -0.48 -9.92
C GLU A 153 -4.87 -0.70 -10.53
N GLY A 154 -4.59 -0.05 -11.66
CA GLY A 154 -3.32 -0.21 -12.30
C GLY A 154 -3.18 0.49 -13.63
N ARG A 155 -2.09 0.15 -14.32
CA ARG A 155 -1.77 0.65 -15.66
C ARG A 155 -1.19 -0.49 -16.49
N VAL A 156 -1.54 -0.48 -17.77
CA VAL A 156 -0.83 -1.25 -18.79
C VAL A 156 0.49 -0.54 -19.08
N ASN A 157 1.62 -1.24 -18.99
CA ASN A 157 2.93 -0.59 -19.05
C ASN A 157 3.24 -0.01 -20.44
N SER A 158 2.92 -0.76 -21.49
CA SER A 158 3.21 -0.38 -22.86
C SER A 158 2.43 0.82 -23.38
N THR A 159 1.22 1.05 -22.87
CA THR A 159 0.30 2.08 -23.38
C THR A 159 -0.07 3.15 -22.36
N GLY A 160 0.24 2.93 -21.07
CA GLY A 160 -0.23 3.76 -19.98
C GLY A 160 -1.75 3.71 -19.77
N ALA A 161 -2.47 2.81 -20.45
CA ALA A 161 -3.92 2.69 -20.32
C ALA A 161 -4.30 2.30 -18.89
N SER A 162 -5.36 2.93 -18.35
CA SER A 162 -5.86 2.64 -17.01
C SER A 162 -6.49 1.25 -16.92
N VAL A 163 -6.25 0.60 -15.78
CA VAL A 163 -6.97 -0.60 -15.35
C VAL A 163 -7.68 -0.23 -14.06
N LEU A 164 -9.01 -0.31 -14.07
CA LEU A 164 -9.82 -0.01 -12.89
C LEU A 164 -11.03 -0.95 -12.84
N PHE A 165 -11.08 -1.72 -11.76
CA PHE A 165 -12.12 -2.70 -11.47
C PHE A 165 -12.59 -2.56 -10.03
N ARG A 166 -13.90 -2.56 -9.81
CA ARG A 166 -14.50 -2.54 -8.47
C ARG A 166 -15.62 -3.57 -8.40
N VAL A 167 -15.63 -4.41 -7.38
CA VAL A 167 -16.73 -5.35 -7.12
C VAL A 167 -17.05 -5.46 -5.63
N PRO A 168 -18.34 -5.38 -5.25
CA PRO A 168 -18.77 -5.68 -3.89
C PRO A 168 -18.72 -7.18 -3.58
N LEU A 169 -18.37 -7.49 -2.34
CA LEU A 169 -18.29 -8.83 -1.79
C LEU A 169 -19.11 -8.90 -0.50
N VAL A 170 -19.77 -10.02 -0.26
CA VAL A 170 -20.43 -10.33 1.01
C VAL A 170 -19.83 -11.59 1.58
N PHE A 171 -19.28 -11.48 2.78
CA PHE A 171 -18.85 -12.63 3.58
C PHE A 171 -19.96 -12.97 4.56
N LYS A 172 -20.48 -14.19 4.45
CA LYS A 172 -21.47 -14.76 5.37
C LYS A 172 -20.76 -15.76 6.26
N TYR A 173 -20.62 -15.42 7.53
CA TYR A 173 -19.96 -16.26 8.50
C TYR A 173 -20.97 -17.24 9.09
N GLU A 174 -20.96 -18.46 8.59
CA GLU A 174 -21.77 -19.55 9.11
C GLU A 174 -21.06 -20.21 10.31
N SER A 175 -21.78 -21.06 11.04
CA SER A 175 -21.23 -21.69 12.26
C SER A 175 -19.97 -22.53 12.03
N THR A 176 -19.79 -23.11 10.83
CA THR A 176 -18.70 -24.05 10.53
C THR A 176 -17.92 -23.71 9.25
N TYR A 177 -18.33 -22.70 8.49
CA TYR A 177 -17.68 -22.28 7.25
C TYR A 177 -17.99 -20.82 6.94
N VAL A 178 -17.29 -20.25 5.95
CA VAL A 178 -17.60 -18.93 5.40
C VAL A 178 -18.05 -19.07 3.96
N ASP A 179 -19.24 -18.55 3.66
CA ASP A 179 -19.73 -18.38 2.28
C ASP A 179 -19.40 -16.96 1.82
N MET A 180 -18.60 -16.83 0.77
CA MET A 180 -18.28 -15.54 0.17
C MET A 180 -19.01 -15.42 -1.17
N VAL A 181 -19.87 -14.41 -1.27
CA VAL A 181 -20.63 -14.08 -2.47
C VAL A 181 -20.04 -12.86 -3.13
N ILE A 182 -19.71 -12.99 -4.41
CA ILE A 182 -19.35 -11.88 -5.28
C ILE A 182 -20.65 -11.30 -5.85
N ILE A 183 -20.92 -10.01 -5.60
CA ILE A 183 -22.10 -9.35 -6.18
C ILE A 183 -21.77 -8.91 -7.62
N ALA A 184 -21.70 -9.87 -8.53
CA ALA A 184 -21.27 -9.64 -9.91
C ALA A 184 -22.15 -8.62 -10.67
N SER A 185 -23.44 -8.53 -10.33
CA SER A 185 -24.36 -7.53 -10.90
C SER A 185 -23.97 -6.07 -10.59
N GLU A 186 -23.12 -5.85 -9.58
CA GLU A 186 -22.63 -4.54 -9.17
C GLU A 186 -21.15 -4.32 -9.51
N ALA A 187 -20.53 -5.28 -10.21
CA ALA A 187 -19.17 -5.15 -10.70
C ALA A 187 -19.08 -3.98 -11.70
N LYS A 188 -18.07 -3.13 -11.51
CA LYS A 188 -17.81 -1.97 -12.37
C LYS A 188 -16.42 -2.07 -12.97
N ASN A 189 -16.39 -2.15 -14.30
CA ASN A 189 -15.19 -2.14 -15.11
C ASN A 189 -15.04 -0.77 -15.78
N TYR A 190 -14.02 0.00 -15.38
CA TYR A 190 -13.76 1.32 -15.96
C TYR A 190 -12.59 1.18 -16.92
N GLY A 191 -12.89 0.95 -18.20
CA GLY A 191 -11.90 0.82 -19.28
C GLY A 191 -11.90 -0.52 -20.02
N SER A 192 -12.80 -1.45 -19.68
CA SER A 192 -13.00 -2.75 -20.39
C SER A 192 -11.75 -3.63 -20.51
N ARG A 193 -10.76 -3.48 -19.62
CA ARG A 193 -9.47 -4.20 -19.64
C ARG A 193 -9.29 -5.23 -18.54
N ILE A 194 -10.30 -5.39 -17.70
CA ILE A 194 -10.33 -6.31 -16.57
C ILE A 194 -11.80 -6.59 -16.24
N ASP A 195 -12.15 -7.84 -15.91
CA ASP A 195 -13.52 -8.26 -15.57
C ASP A 195 -13.55 -9.62 -14.83
N ILE A 196 -14.67 -10.00 -14.21
CA ILE A 196 -14.83 -11.23 -13.41
C ILE A 196 -14.91 -12.52 -14.25
N ASP A 197 -15.31 -12.47 -15.52
CA ASP A 197 -15.61 -13.70 -16.29
C ASP A 197 -14.78 -13.88 -17.57
N GLY A 198 -13.64 -13.22 -17.70
CA GLY A 198 -12.75 -13.39 -18.87
C GLY A 198 -13.37 -13.04 -20.23
N GLY A 199 -14.55 -12.42 -20.25
CA GLY A 199 -15.18 -11.85 -21.44
C GLY A 199 -14.53 -10.55 -21.94
N SER A 200 -13.47 -10.08 -21.27
CA SER A 200 -12.70 -8.92 -21.71
C SER A 200 -11.45 -9.37 -22.50
N ASN A 201 -11.15 -8.69 -23.61
CA ASN A 201 -9.86 -8.77 -24.31
C ASN A 201 -8.71 -8.14 -23.47
N GLY A 202 -8.74 -8.33 -22.16
CA GLY A 202 -7.86 -7.66 -21.20
C GLY A 202 -7.32 -8.68 -20.22
N ALA A 203 -7.95 -8.76 -19.05
CA ALA A 203 -7.62 -9.71 -18.01
C ALA A 203 -8.88 -10.22 -17.30
N SER A 204 -8.86 -11.44 -16.79
CA SER A 204 -9.90 -11.99 -15.92
C SER A 204 -9.50 -11.90 -14.46
N VAL A 205 -10.48 -11.75 -13.57
CA VAL A 205 -10.29 -11.72 -12.12
C VAL A 205 -10.97 -12.93 -11.50
N GLN A 206 -10.23 -13.73 -10.74
CA GLN A 206 -10.76 -14.77 -9.87
C GLN A 206 -10.59 -14.35 -8.42
N ILE A 207 -11.64 -14.56 -7.62
CA ILE A 207 -11.71 -14.12 -6.23
C ILE A 207 -12.20 -15.30 -5.39
N LYS A 208 -11.49 -15.63 -4.32
CA LYS A 208 -11.86 -16.72 -3.39
C LYS A 208 -11.52 -16.34 -1.96
N SER A 209 -12.44 -16.60 -1.04
CA SER A 209 -12.14 -16.55 0.39
C SER A 209 -11.38 -17.81 0.81
N ASP A 210 -10.55 -17.71 1.85
CA ASP A 210 -10.14 -18.88 2.62
C ASP A 210 -11.30 -19.46 3.44
N THR A 211 -11.09 -20.63 4.02
CA THR A 211 -12.11 -21.37 4.79
C THR A 211 -12.57 -20.63 6.05
N GLU A 212 -11.74 -19.73 6.58
CA GLU A 212 -12.00 -18.97 7.81
C GLU A 212 -12.52 -17.55 7.53
N GLY A 213 -12.60 -17.12 6.27
CA GLY A 213 -12.99 -15.75 5.91
C GLY A 213 -11.99 -14.68 6.36
N LYS A 214 -10.76 -15.07 6.67
CA LYS A 214 -9.68 -14.17 7.11
C LYS A 214 -8.80 -13.69 5.97
N GLN A 215 -8.90 -14.32 4.81
CA GLN A 215 -8.10 -13.99 3.65
C GLN A 215 -8.93 -14.02 2.37
N LEU A 216 -8.68 -13.05 1.51
CA LEU A 216 -9.21 -12.97 0.16
C LEU A 216 -8.07 -13.22 -0.84
N ASN A 217 -8.13 -14.35 -1.52
CA ASN A 217 -7.24 -14.68 -2.62
C ASN A 217 -7.76 -14.05 -3.91
N VAL A 218 -6.92 -13.26 -4.55
CA VAL A 218 -7.22 -12.55 -5.80
C VAL A 218 -6.20 -12.96 -6.84
N SER A 219 -6.68 -13.47 -7.97
CA SER A 219 -5.85 -13.82 -9.12
C SER A 219 -6.33 -13.07 -10.35
N VAL A 220 -5.42 -12.38 -11.01
CA VAL A 220 -5.68 -11.67 -12.26
C VAL A 220 -4.90 -12.37 -13.37
N THR A 221 -5.61 -12.91 -14.36
CA THR A 221 -5.03 -13.65 -15.48
C THR A 221 -5.06 -12.81 -16.75
N SER A 222 -3.91 -12.64 -17.40
CA SER A 222 -3.80 -11.91 -18.67
C SER A 222 -4.45 -12.69 -19.81
N ILE A 223 -5.37 -12.05 -20.52
CA ILE A 223 -6.05 -12.63 -21.71
C ILE A 223 -5.41 -12.07 -22.99
N ASP A 224 -5.06 -10.78 -22.98
CA ASP A 224 -4.40 -10.12 -24.13
C ASP A 224 -2.88 -10.21 -24.13
N GLY A 225 -2.29 -10.77 -23.07
CA GLY A 225 -0.84 -10.93 -22.94
C GLY A 225 -0.08 -9.64 -22.64
N LEU A 226 -0.77 -8.54 -22.31
CA LEU A 226 -0.12 -7.29 -21.91
C LEU A 226 0.33 -7.32 -20.45
N ASP A 227 1.45 -6.68 -20.17
CA ASP A 227 1.96 -6.49 -18.82
C ASP A 227 1.29 -5.30 -18.12
N ARG A 228 1.07 -5.45 -16.81
CA ARG A 228 0.34 -4.47 -15.99
C ARG A 228 0.96 -4.35 -14.60
N HIS A 229 1.14 -3.13 -14.12
CA HIS A 229 1.30 -2.86 -12.69
C HIS A 229 -0.08 -2.81 -12.05
N LEU A 230 -0.35 -3.72 -11.12
CA LEU A 230 -1.65 -3.86 -10.46
C LEU A 230 -1.52 -3.68 -8.96
N THR A 231 -2.55 -3.09 -8.36
CA THR A 231 -2.77 -3.03 -6.92
C THR A 231 -4.18 -3.56 -6.65
N ALA A 232 -4.28 -4.57 -5.80
CA ALA A 232 -5.54 -5.08 -5.28
C ALA A 232 -5.71 -4.57 -3.85
N THR A 233 -6.88 -4.01 -3.54
CA THR A 233 -7.20 -3.42 -2.23
C THR A 233 -8.56 -3.93 -1.77
N LEU A 234 -8.63 -4.38 -0.51
CA LEU A 234 -9.88 -4.74 0.15
C LEU A 234 -10.34 -3.55 1.00
N LEU A 235 -11.45 -2.93 0.62
CA LEU A 235 -12.04 -1.78 1.28
C LEU A 235 -13.10 -2.19 2.30
N TRP A 236 -13.36 -1.30 3.26
CA TRP A 236 -14.38 -1.49 4.29
C TRP A 236 -15.81 -1.54 3.71
N ASP A 237 -16.06 -0.78 2.63
CA ASP A 237 -17.29 -0.70 1.81
C ASP A 237 -17.05 0.10 0.50
#